data_AF-A0AAJ4WCX6-F1
#
_entry.id   AF-A0AAJ4WCX6-F1
#
_cell.length_a   1.000
_cell.length_b   1.000
_cell.length_c   1.000
_cell.angle_alpha   90.00
_cell.angle_beta   90.00
_cell.angle_gamma   90.00
#
_symmetry.space_group_name_H-M   'P 1'
#
loop_
_entity.id
_entity.type
_entity.pdbx_description
1 polymer ?
#
loop_
_entity_poly.entity_id
_entity_poly.type
_entity_poly.pdbx_seq_one_letter_code
_entity_poly.pdbx_strand_id
1 'polypeptide(L)'
;MIWLTIFIVALVVFFNRYVFLEPNLPIRLSPAIKKLLSFSIPAILTAICGPIIFLQEEGGLRDLPLNPYIVGAIISVLLAMFIRNTLVSVILSLAIFMLLKQFILIS
;
A
#
# COMPACT_ATOMS: atom_id res chain seq x y z
N MET A 1 24.28 -16.16 -3.83
CA MET A 1 23.26 -15.66 -4.76
C MET A 1 22.34 -14.63 -4.06
N ILE A 2 21.60 -14.98 -2.99
CA ILE A 2 20.72 -14.03 -2.26
C ILE A 2 21.45 -12.82 -1.65
N TRP A 3 22.64 -13.04 -1.05
CA TRP A 3 23.43 -11.98 -0.40
C TRP A 3 23.87 -10.89 -1.36
N LEU A 4 24.22 -11.27 -2.60
CA LEU A 4 24.65 -10.35 -3.64
C LEU A 4 23.45 -9.52 -4.12
N THR A 5 22.28 -10.14 -4.30
CA THR A 5 21.03 -9.44 -4.65
C THR A 5 20.62 -8.44 -3.58
N ILE A 6 20.68 -8.81 -2.30
CA ILE A 6 20.38 -7.89 -1.18
C ILE A 6 21.31 -6.69 -1.22
N PHE A 7 22.61 -6.92 -1.44
CA PHE A 7 23.59 -5.85 -1.50
C PHE A 7 23.36 -4.92 -2.69
N ILE A 8 23.05 -5.47 -3.86
CA ILE A 8 22.70 -4.68 -5.06
C ILE A 8 21.46 -3.83 -4.80
N VAL A 9 20.37 -4.42 -4.31
CA VAL A 9 19.12 -3.67 -4.08
C VAL A 9 19.30 -2.62 -3.00
N ALA A 10 20.03 -2.93 -1.92
CA ALA A 10 20.39 -1.96 -0.89
C ALA A 10 21.19 -0.78 -1.47
N LEU A 11 22.17 -1.07 -2.32
CA LEU A 11 22.99 -0.04 -2.98
C LEU A 11 22.12 0.82 -3.92
N VAL A 12 21.27 0.23 -4.75
CA VAL A 12 20.36 0.96 -5.64
C VAL A 12 19.41 1.88 -4.85
N VAL A 13 18.79 1.37 -3.78
CA VAL A 13 17.89 2.16 -2.92
C VAL A 13 18.64 3.30 -2.23
N PHE A 14 19.85 3.02 -1.73
CA PHE A 14 20.72 4.00 -1.10
C PHE A 14 21.07 5.12 -2.09
N PHE A 15 21.56 4.80 -3.29
CA PHE A 15 21.89 5.78 -4.31
C PHE A 15 20.67 6.59 -4.74
N ASN A 16 19.53 5.95 -5.00
CA ASN A 16 18.29 6.66 -5.35
C ASN A 16 17.95 7.70 -4.28
N ARG A 17 17.92 7.27 -3.00
CA ARG A 17 17.59 8.16 -1.89
C ARG A 17 18.62 9.26 -1.68
N TYR A 18 19.91 8.96 -1.79
CA TYR A 18 21.00 9.93 -1.59
C TYR A 18 21.01 11.01 -2.67
N VAL A 19 20.81 10.65 -3.93
CA VAL A 19 20.67 11.59 -5.06
C VAL A 19 19.46 12.52 -4.88
N PHE A 20 18.36 12.02 -4.30
CA PHE A 20 17.19 12.84 -3.98
C PHE A 20 17.31 13.62 -2.65
N LEU A 21 18.22 13.24 -1.74
CA LEU A 21 18.38 13.87 -0.42
C LEU A 21 19.29 15.09 -0.42
N GLU A 22 20.19 15.24 -1.41
CA GLU A 22 21.04 16.42 -1.49
C GLU A 22 20.18 17.64 -1.89
N PRO A 23 20.03 18.64 -1.01
CA PRO A 23 19.18 19.81 -1.27
C PRO A 23 19.76 20.76 -2.33
N ASN A 24 21.02 20.54 -2.75
CA ASN A 24 21.78 21.38 -3.68
C ASN A 24 22.15 20.66 -5.00
N LEU A 25 21.51 19.55 -5.37
CA LEU A 25 21.70 19.03 -6.72
C LEU A 25 21.13 20.04 -7.74
N PRO A 26 21.91 20.54 -8.72
CA PRO A 26 21.44 21.48 -9.74
C PRO A 26 20.49 20.83 -10.77
N ILE A 27 19.87 19.71 -10.43
CA ILE A 27 18.82 19.07 -11.21
C ILE A 27 17.54 19.87 -10.98
N ARG A 28 17.29 20.85 -11.84
CA ARG A 28 16.00 21.52 -11.93
C ARG A 28 14.98 20.53 -12.48
N LEU A 29 14.43 19.68 -11.63
CA LEU A 29 13.25 18.89 -11.99
C LEU A 29 12.15 19.88 -12.40
N SER A 30 11.73 19.80 -13.67
CA SER A 30 10.61 20.62 -14.15
C SER A 30 9.41 20.43 -13.22
N PRO A 31 8.64 21.49 -12.91
CA PRO A 31 7.48 21.41 -12.03
C PRO A 31 6.48 20.31 -12.44
N ALA A 32 6.42 19.96 -13.73
CA ALA A 32 5.64 18.83 -14.24
C ALA A 32 6.12 17.47 -13.70
N ILE A 33 7.45 17.23 -13.70
CA ILE A 33 8.05 15.97 -13.22
C ILE A 33 7.87 15.84 -11.70
N LYS A 34 8.07 16.94 -10.95
CA LYS A 34 7.84 16.94 -9.50
C LYS A 34 6.37 16.64 -9.16
N LYS A 35 5.44 17.19 -9.93
CA LYS A 35 4.01 16.90 -9.80
C LYS A 35 3.70 15.43 -10.10
N LEU A 36 4.25 14.86 -11.17
CA LEU A 36 4.12 13.43 -11.48
C LEU A 36 4.67 12.52 -10.37
N LEU A 37 5.86 12.81 -9.84
CA LEU A 37 6.46 12.05 -8.74
C LEU A 37 5.61 12.13 -7.46
N SER A 38 4.96 13.25 -7.18
CA SER A 38 4.07 13.37 -6.02
C SER A 38 2.84 12.46 -6.11
N PHE A 39 2.40 12.10 -7.32
CA PHE A 39 1.32 11.14 -7.55
C PHE A 39 1.77 9.68 -7.48
N SER A 40 3.08 9.39 -7.46
CA SER A 40 3.58 8.02 -7.43
C SER A 40 3.16 7.27 -6.17
N ILE A 41 3.20 7.91 -4.99
CA ILE A 41 2.83 7.26 -3.72
C ILE A 41 1.37 6.77 -3.74
N PRO A 42 0.36 7.62 -3.98
CA PRO A 42 -1.03 7.17 -4.04
C PRO A 42 -1.30 6.18 -5.19
N ALA A 43 -0.61 6.32 -6.33
CA ALA A 43 -0.73 5.38 -7.45
C ALA A 43 -0.20 3.98 -7.09
N ILE A 44 0.98 3.90 -6.47
CA ILE A 44 1.58 2.64 -6.02
C ILE A 44 0.68 1.98 -4.97
N LEU A 45 0.18 2.75 -4.00
CA LEU A 45 -0.71 2.22 -2.97
C LEU A 45 -1.97 1.59 -3.59
N THR A 46 -2.55 2.27 -4.58
CA THR A 46 -3.74 1.77 -5.30
C THR A 46 -3.41 0.51 -6.12
N ALA A 47 -2.27 0.49 -6.80
CA ALA A 47 -1.81 -0.65 -7.60
C ALA A 47 -1.50 -1.89 -6.74
N ILE A 48 -1.12 -1.69 -5.48
CA ILE A 48 -0.94 -2.78 -4.51
C ILE A 48 -2.29 -3.22 -3.94
N CYS A 49 -3.12 -2.29 -3.46
CA CYS A 49 -4.39 -2.62 -2.81
C CYS A 49 -5.41 -3.25 -3.77
N GLY A 50 -5.50 -2.77 -5.01
CA GLY A 50 -6.43 -3.27 -6.01
C GLY A 50 -6.41 -4.80 -6.16
N PRO A 51 -5.28 -5.41 -6.58
CA PRO A 51 -5.22 -6.86 -6.75
C PRO A 51 -5.39 -7.63 -5.44
N ILE A 52 -4.92 -7.10 -4.30
CA ILE A 52 -5.08 -7.75 -2.99
C ILE A 52 -6.56 -7.92 -2.61
N ILE A 53 -7.42 -6.97 -2.98
CA ILE A 53 -8.85 -6.99 -2.65
C ILE A 53 -9.63 -7.86 -3.65
N PHE A 54 -9.28 -7.80 -4.94
CA PHE A 54 -10.09 -8.38 -6.03
C PHE A 54 -9.60 -9.76 -6.54
N LEU A 55 -8.30 -10.06 -6.51
CA LEU A 55 -7.77 -11.34 -7.00
C LEU A 55 -7.68 -12.37 -5.88
N GLN A 56 -8.02 -13.61 -6.22
CA GLN A 56 -7.81 -14.80 -5.37
C GLN A 56 -6.39 -15.34 -5.61
N GLU A 57 -5.78 -15.97 -4.60
CA GLU A 57 -4.41 -16.50 -4.68
C GLU A 57 -4.21 -17.52 -5.82
N GLU A 58 -5.29 -18.18 -6.27
CA GLU A 58 -5.28 -19.24 -7.28
C GLU A 58 -5.68 -18.78 -8.70
N GLY A 59 -5.76 -17.46 -8.96
CA GLY A 59 -5.92 -16.94 -10.33
C GLY A 59 -7.35 -16.75 -10.84
N GLY A 60 -8.34 -16.74 -9.93
CA GLY A 60 -9.73 -16.39 -10.21
C GLY A 60 -10.14 -15.03 -9.65
N LEU A 61 -11.25 -14.48 -10.16
CA LEU A 61 -11.97 -13.40 -9.47
C LEU A 61 -12.61 -13.98 -8.21
N ARG A 62 -12.32 -13.40 -7.03
CA ARG A 62 -12.99 -13.79 -5.77
C ARG A 62 -14.50 -13.66 -5.94
N ASP A 63 -15.27 -14.59 -5.37
CA ASP A 63 -16.73 -14.48 -5.29
C ASP A 63 -17.12 -13.12 -4.68
N LEU A 64 -17.72 -12.28 -5.52
CA LEU A 64 -17.91 -10.85 -5.28
C LEU A 64 -18.88 -10.46 -4.14
N PRO A 65 -19.90 -11.25 -3.75
CA PRO A 65 -20.87 -10.74 -2.77
C PRO A 65 -20.48 -10.96 -1.30
N LEU A 66 -19.58 -11.89 -0.95
CA LEU A 66 -19.35 -12.25 0.46
C LEU A 66 -17.89 -12.52 0.84
N ASN A 67 -16.95 -11.73 0.30
CA ASN A 67 -15.54 -11.92 0.60
C ASN A 67 -15.05 -11.00 1.74
N PRO A 68 -14.40 -11.53 2.79
CA PRO A 68 -13.93 -10.74 3.94
C PRO A 68 -12.96 -9.60 3.56
N TYR A 69 -12.24 -9.72 2.45
CA TYR A 69 -11.34 -8.68 1.96
C TYR A 69 -12.09 -7.45 1.43
N ILE A 70 -13.20 -7.64 0.71
CA ILE A 70 -14.01 -6.54 0.19
C ILE A 70 -14.76 -5.85 1.34
N VAL A 71 -15.37 -6.63 2.23
CA VAL A 71 -16.07 -6.11 3.41
C VAL A 71 -15.10 -5.35 4.32
N GLY A 72 -13.92 -5.89 4.57
CA GLY A 72 -12.85 -5.22 5.33
C GLY A 72 -12.38 -3.92 4.68
N ALA A 73 -12.24 -3.89 3.35
CA ALA A 73 -11.86 -2.68 2.63
C ALA A 73 -12.92 -1.57 2.76
N ILE A 74 -14.21 -1.90 2.58
CA ILE A 74 -15.31 -0.94 2.73
C ILE A 74 -15.36 -0.38 4.16
N ILE A 75 -15.26 -1.25 5.17
CA ILE A 75 -15.25 -0.83 6.58
C ILE A 75 -14.04 0.07 6.86
N SER A 76 -12.85 -0.27 6.35
CA SER A 76 -11.64 0.52 6.51
C SER A 76 -11.78 1.92 5.89
N VAL A 77 -12.36 2.04 4.69
CA VAL A 77 -12.62 3.32 4.04
C VAL A 77 -13.62 4.17 4.83
N LEU A 78 -14.69 3.56 5.35
CA LEU A 78 -15.68 4.24 6.19
C LEU A 78 -15.04 4.76 7.49
N LEU A 79 -14.24 3.94 8.15
CA LEU A 79 -13.50 4.32 9.37
C LEU A 79 -12.47 5.42 9.10
N ALA A 80 -11.78 5.37 7.96
CA ALA A 80 -10.84 6.41 7.55
C ALA A 80 -11.52 7.76 7.30
N MET A 81 -12.76 7.74 6.81
CA MET A 81 -13.53 8.96 6.56
C MET A 81 -14.11 9.56 7.85
N PHE A 82 -14.49 8.71 8.81
CA PHE A 82 -15.15 9.16 10.04
C PHE A 82 -14.17 9.55 11.16
N ILE A 83 -12.98 8.94 11.21
CA ILE A 83 -12.02 9.12 12.29
C ILE A 83 -10.97 10.18 11.91
N ARG A 84 -10.93 11.28 12.67
CA ARG A 84 -9.97 12.39 12.47
C ARG A 84 -8.51 12.01 12.78
N ASN A 85 -8.29 10.94 13.54
CA ASN A 85 -6.96 10.43 13.89
C ASN A 85 -6.59 9.20 13.03
N THR A 86 -5.64 9.39 12.11
CA THR A 86 -5.19 8.35 11.17
C THR A 86 -4.65 7.10 11.86
N LEU A 87 -3.92 7.26 12.98
CA LEU A 87 -3.37 6.14 13.76
C LEU A 87 -4.47 5.25 14.32
N VAL A 88 -5.48 5.87 14.93
CA VAL A 88 -6.63 5.15 15.51
C VAL A 88 -7.43 4.46 14.42
N SER A 89 -7.64 5.13 13.28
CA SER A 89 -8.36 4.57 12.15
C SER A 89 -7.69 3.30 11.60
N VAL A 90 -6.36 3.33 11.43
CA VAL A 90 -5.58 2.18 10.95
C VAL A 90 -5.60 1.03 11.95
N ILE A 91 -5.39 1.29 13.24
CA ILE A 91 -5.40 0.23 14.26
C ILE A 91 -6.79 -0.41 14.35
N LEU A 92 -7.85 0.39 14.31
CA LEU A 92 -9.22 -0.09 14.44
C LEU A 92 -9.66 -0.89 13.20
N SER A 93 -9.35 -0.42 11.99
CA SER A 93 -9.66 -1.16 10.77
C SER A 93 -8.91 -2.49 10.70
N LEU A 94 -7.66 -2.53 11.19
CA LEU A 94 -6.86 -3.75 11.25
C LEU A 94 -7.40 -4.74 12.29
N ALA A 95 -7.84 -4.25 13.46
CA ALA A 95 -8.49 -5.07 14.47
C ALA A 95 -9.81 -5.68 13.96
N ILE A 96 -10.65 -4.89 13.28
CA ILE A 96 -11.91 -5.37 12.70
C ILE A 96 -11.64 -6.38 11.58
N PHE A 97 -10.65 -6.13 10.72
CA PHE A 97 -10.26 -7.07 9.68
C PHE A 97 -9.79 -8.41 10.25
N MET A 98 -8.97 -8.39 11.31
CA MET A 98 -8.53 -9.62 11.98
C MET A 98 -9.70 -10.42 12.58
N LEU A 99 -10.64 -9.74 13.24
CA LEU A 99 -11.84 -10.38 13.80
C LEU A 99 -12.71 -10.99 12.69
N LEU A 100 -12.92 -10.26 11.60
CA LEU A 100 -13.70 -10.72 10.45
C LEU A 100 -13.06 -11.96 9.79
N LYS A 101 -11.73 -11.93 9.61
CA LYS A 101 -10.97 -13.06 9.07
C LYS A 101 -11.04 -14.28 9.99
N GLN A 102 -10.89 -14.08 11.30
CA GLN A 102 -10.95 -15.16 12.28
C GLN A 102 -12.33 -15.80 12.35
N PHE A 103 -13.40 -14.99 12.28
CA PHE A 103 -14.78 -15.49 12.30
C PHE A 103 -15.10 -16.33 11.05
N ILE A 104 -14.62 -15.93 9.87
CA ILE A 104 -14.77 -16.72 8.64
C ILE A 104 -13.92 -18.01 8.67
N LEU A 105 -12.72 -18.00 9.25
CA LEU A 105 -11.86 -19.19 9.31
C LEU A 105 -12.40 -20.26 10.29
N ILE A 106 -13.23 -19.86 11.25
CA ILE A 106 -13.82 -20.73 12.28
C ILE A 106 -15.16 -21.37 11.85
N SER A 107 -15.82 -20.83 10.81
CA SER A 107 -17.06 -21.35 10.20
C SER A 107 -16.78 -22.13 8.92
#